data_AF-A0A0P8AXH7-F1
#
_entry.id   AF-A0A0P8AXH7-F1
#
_cell.length_a   1.000
_cell.length_b   1.000
_cell.length_c   1.000
_cell.angle_alpha   90.00
_cell.angle_beta   90.00
_cell.angle_gamma   90.00
#
_symmetry.space_group_name_H-M   'P 1'
#
loop_
_entity.id
_entity.type
_entity.pdbx_description
1 polymer ?
#
loop_
_entity_poly.entity_id
_entity_poly.type
_entity_poly.pdbx_seq_one_letter_code
_entity_poly.pdbx_strand_id
1 'polypeptide(L)'
;MKLWVIDDDSIYQMLTKRMVEKSHPDIQVVSFLNGKLAFDALSDAMQSGSQDELPSVVFLDINMPVMNGWEFLDAMIQRGFHSQLSARIYIVSSSIDKSDFEKAKTYDNVSDYLVKPLSKSDFEKYLIA
;
A
#
# COMPACT_ATOMS: atom_id res chain seq x y z
N MET A 1 2.61 12.86 7.01
CA MET A 1 2.75 11.42 6.69
C MET A 1 1.92 11.12 5.46
N LYS A 2 2.37 10.24 4.56
CA LYS A 2 1.57 9.78 3.41
C LYS A 2 1.16 8.33 3.56
N LEU A 3 -0.14 8.06 3.36
CA LEU A 3 -0.69 6.72 3.20
C LEU A 3 -1.01 6.51 1.72
N TRP A 4 -0.42 5.49 1.11
CA TRP A 4 -0.79 5.08 -0.23
C TRP A 4 -1.81 3.95 -0.18
N VAL A 5 -2.89 4.07 -0.93
CA VAL A 5 -3.91 3.02 -1.10
C VAL A 5 -3.90 2.60 -2.55
N ILE A 6 -3.38 1.40 -2.82
CA ILE A 6 -3.21 0.84 -4.16
C ILE A 6 -4.25 -0.26 -4.30
N ASP A 7 -5.32 0.04 -5.01
CA ASP A 7 -6.52 -0.79 -5.06
C ASP A 7 -7.32 -0.44 -6.32
N ASP A 8 -7.82 -1.39 -7.08
CA ASP A 8 -8.62 -1.10 -8.27
C ASP A 8 -10.07 -0.73 -7.94
N ASP A 9 -10.52 -0.97 -6.70
CA ASP A 9 -11.83 -0.54 -6.22
C ASP A 9 -11.82 0.93 -5.75
N SER A 10 -12.28 1.81 -6.64
CA SER A 10 -12.45 3.24 -6.35
C SER A 10 -13.38 3.55 -5.16
N ILE A 11 -14.37 2.70 -4.87
CA ILE A 11 -15.27 2.88 -3.73
C ILE A 11 -14.49 2.59 -2.46
N TYR A 12 -13.72 1.50 -2.42
CA TYR A 12 -12.86 1.18 -1.29
C TYR A 12 -11.82 2.27 -1.02
N GLN A 13 -11.17 2.80 -2.06
CA GLN A 13 -10.26 3.94 -1.93
C GLN A 13 -10.95 5.17 -1.31
N MET A 14 -12.14 5.51 -1.80
CA MET A 14 -12.92 6.66 -1.29
C MET A 14 -13.31 6.47 0.18
N LEU A 15 -13.78 5.27 0.54
CA LEU A 15 -14.17 4.95 1.92
C LEU A 15 -12.97 5.03 2.87
N THR A 16 -11.85 4.43 2.46
CA THR A 16 -10.59 4.46 3.19
C THR A 16 -10.12 5.89 3.41
N LYS A 17 -10.07 6.69 2.34
CA LYS A 17 -9.71 8.11 2.41
C LYS A 17 -10.58 8.89 3.39
N ARG A 18 -11.90 8.78 3.28
CA ARG A 18 -12.84 9.45 4.20
C ARG A 18 -12.65 9.01 5.66
N MET A 19 -12.39 7.73 5.89
CA MET A 19 -12.19 7.22 7.25
C MET A 19 -10.91 7.78 7.86
N VAL A 20 -9.81 7.78 7.11
CA VAL A 20 -8.52 8.31 7.54
C VAL A 20 -8.58 9.81 7.74
N GLU A 21 -9.12 10.59 6.80
CA GLU A 21 -9.25 12.06 6.95
C GLU A 21 -10.07 12.45 8.20
N LYS A 22 -11.08 11.65 8.56
CA LYS A 22 -11.91 11.90 9.74
C LYS A 22 -11.20 11.55 11.07
N SER A 23 -10.37 10.53 11.07
CA SER A 23 -9.72 10.01 12.30
C SER A 23 -8.30 10.54 12.51
N HIS A 24 -7.61 10.86 11.41
CA HIS A 24 -6.21 11.26 11.32
C HIS A 24 -6.04 12.33 10.24
N PRO A 25 -6.50 13.57 10.50
CA PRO A 25 -6.50 14.65 9.50
C PRO A 25 -5.10 15.04 9.00
N ASP A 26 -4.04 14.70 9.74
CA ASP A 26 -2.64 14.97 9.38
C ASP A 26 -2.03 13.92 8.42
N ILE A 27 -2.78 12.85 8.12
CA ILE A 27 -2.37 11.82 7.16
C ILE A 27 -2.92 12.17 5.78
N GLN A 28 -2.02 12.39 4.82
CA GLN A 28 -2.40 12.57 3.43
C GLN A 28 -2.58 11.21 2.76
N VAL A 29 -3.81 10.92 2.32
CA VAL A 29 -4.12 9.72 1.55
C VAL A 29 -3.93 9.97 0.05
N VAL A 30 -3.06 9.18 -0.57
CA VAL A 30 -2.84 9.13 -2.01
C VAL A 30 -3.33 7.77 -2.51
N SER A 31 -4.06 7.71 -3.62
CA SER A 31 -4.68 6.46 -4.08
C SER A 31 -4.35 6.17 -5.54
N PHE A 32 -4.18 4.89 -5.87
CA PHE A 32 -3.78 4.42 -7.20
C PHE A 32 -4.64 3.23 -7.61
N LEU A 33 -5.22 3.28 -8.80
CA LEU A 33 -6.16 2.27 -9.30
C LEU A 33 -5.50 0.98 -9.83
N ASN A 34 -4.16 0.89 -9.80
CA ASN A 34 -3.39 -0.30 -10.14
C ASN A 34 -1.94 -0.15 -9.68
N GLY A 35 -1.20 -1.28 -9.66
CA GLY A 35 0.20 -1.29 -9.27
C GLY A 35 1.12 -0.46 -10.17
N LYS A 36 0.79 -0.31 -11.46
CA LYS A 36 1.65 0.40 -12.42
C LYS A 36 1.67 1.90 -12.13
N LEU A 37 0.49 2.50 -11.90
CA LEU A 37 0.39 3.90 -11.51
C LEU A 37 1.12 4.20 -10.20
N ALA A 38 0.99 3.30 -9.22
CA ALA A 38 1.71 3.43 -7.95
C ALA A 38 3.22 3.30 -8.15
N PHE A 39 3.67 2.34 -8.97
CA PHE A 39 5.09 2.13 -9.24
C PHE A 39 5.73 3.30 -9.99
N ASP A 40 5.04 3.85 -10.99
CA ASP A 40 5.53 5.01 -11.74
C ASP A 40 5.68 6.22 -10.80
N ALA A 41 4.66 6.49 -9.97
CA ALA A 41 4.73 7.55 -8.96
C ALA A 41 5.86 7.33 -7.93
N LEU A 42 6.09 6.07 -7.52
CA LEU A 42 7.19 5.73 -6.62
C LEU A 42 8.54 5.99 -7.28
N SER A 43 8.69 5.58 -8.55
CA SER A 43 9.91 5.78 -9.32
C SER A 43 10.22 7.27 -9.48
N ASP A 44 9.21 8.09 -9.81
CA ASP A 44 9.37 9.53 -9.97
C ASP A 44 9.75 10.23 -8.65
N ALA A 45 9.10 9.84 -7.54
CA ALA A 45 9.43 10.35 -6.21
C ALA A 45 10.86 9.97 -5.78
N MET A 46 11.29 8.73 -6.06
CA MET A 46 12.66 8.27 -5.78
C MET A 46 13.69 9.01 -6.63
N GLN A 47 13.42 9.25 -7.91
CA GLN A 47 14.36 9.95 -8.80
C GLN A 47 14.49 11.44 -8.50
N SER A 48 13.40 12.10 -8.09
CA SER A 48 13.43 13.51 -7.71
C SER A 48 14.12 13.77 -6.36
N GLY A 49 14.33 12.72 -5.55
CA GLY A 49 14.85 12.84 -4.19
C GLY A 49 13.84 13.43 -3.19
N SER A 50 12.56 13.54 -3.59
CA SER A 50 11.51 14.16 -2.78
C SER A 50 11.01 13.18 -1.72
N GLN A 51 11.70 13.12 -0.58
CA GLN A 51 11.31 12.21 0.51
C GLN A 51 9.89 12.46 1.03
N ASP A 52 9.41 13.71 0.96
CA ASP A 52 8.04 14.07 1.32
C ASP A 52 6.98 13.45 0.38
N GLU A 53 7.38 12.97 -0.80
CA GLU A 53 6.48 12.29 -1.73
C GLU A 53 6.30 10.81 -1.46
N LEU A 54 7.25 10.20 -0.74
CA LEU A 54 7.25 8.78 -0.45
C LEU A 54 6.19 8.44 0.61
N PRO A 55 5.54 7.27 0.49
CA PRO A 55 4.64 6.79 1.52
C PRO A 55 5.41 6.43 2.78
N SER A 56 4.75 6.60 3.93
CA SER A 56 5.18 5.96 5.18
C SER A 56 4.46 4.63 5.39
N VAL A 57 3.23 4.51 4.84
CA VAL A 57 2.42 3.29 4.86
C VAL A 57 1.82 3.06 3.49
N VAL A 58 1.78 1.80 3.05
CA VAL A 58 1.13 1.36 1.81
C VAL A 58 0.10 0.29 2.14
N PHE A 59 -1.15 0.50 1.73
CA PHE A 59 -2.17 -0.53 1.66
C PHE A 59 -2.26 -1.02 0.22
N LEU A 60 -1.93 -2.28 0.01
CA LEU A 60 -1.75 -2.88 -1.31
C LEU A 60 -2.75 -4.00 -1.53
N ASP A 61 -3.65 -3.84 -2.49
CA ASP A 61 -4.43 -4.97 -3.00
C ASP A 61 -3.56 -5.91 -3.86
N ILE A 62 -3.92 -7.20 -3.88
CA ILE A 62 -3.20 -8.18 -4.70
C ILE A 62 -3.78 -8.28 -6.10
N ASN A 63 -5.10 -8.32 -6.23
CA ASN A 63 -5.80 -8.70 -7.45
C ASN A 63 -6.25 -7.46 -8.23
N MET A 64 -5.28 -6.74 -8.80
CA MET A 64 -5.53 -5.55 -9.62
C MET A 64 -5.23 -5.81 -11.11
N PRO A 65 -5.94 -5.13 -12.04
CA PRO A 65 -5.61 -5.16 -13.46
C PRO A 65 -4.32 -4.38 -13.76
N VAL A 66 -3.76 -4.58 -14.97
CA VAL A 66 -2.54 -3.94 -15.52
C VAL A 66 -1.25 -4.35 -14.82
N MET A 67 -1.17 -4.18 -13.51
CA MET A 67 -0.09 -4.65 -12.66
C MET A 67 -0.68 -5.00 -11.30
N ASN A 68 -0.56 -6.27 -10.94
CA ASN A 68 -1.08 -6.80 -9.69
C ASN A 68 -0.14 -6.47 -8.50
N GLY A 69 -0.58 -6.73 -7.28
CA GLY A 69 0.19 -6.39 -6.08
C GLY A 69 1.53 -7.13 -5.97
N TRP A 70 1.58 -8.39 -6.44
CA TRP A 70 2.83 -9.15 -6.46
C TRP A 70 3.83 -8.59 -7.47
N GLU A 71 3.38 -8.25 -8.67
CA GLU A 71 4.20 -7.64 -9.71
C GLU A 71 4.74 -6.28 -9.26
N PHE A 72 3.95 -5.50 -8.53
CA PHE A 72 4.40 -4.27 -7.90
C PHE A 72 5.53 -4.51 -6.89
N LEU A 73 5.38 -5.49 -5.98
CA LEU A 73 6.40 -5.86 -5.01
C LEU A 73 7.69 -6.33 -5.70
N ASP A 74 7.57 -7.22 -6.71
CA ASP A 74 8.71 -7.72 -7.48
C ASP A 74 9.43 -6.60 -8.22
N ALA A 75 8.69 -5.66 -8.83
CA ALA A 75 9.26 -4.51 -9.52
C ALA A 75 10.03 -3.58 -8.56
N MET A 76 9.53 -3.36 -7.34
CA MET A 76 10.25 -2.60 -6.32
C MET A 76 11.55 -3.29 -5.88
N ILE A 77 11.53 -4.62 -5.77
CA ILE A 77 12.72 -5.40 -5.45
C ILE A 77 13.76 -5.24 -6.57
N GLN A 78 13.34 -5.45 -7.82
CA GLN A 78 14.21 -5.36 -9.00
C GLN A 78 14.85 -3.97 -9.18
N ARG A 79 14.13 -2.89 -8.84
CA ARG A 79 14.68 -1.53 -8.85
C ARG A 79 15.52 -1.18 -7.63
N GLY A 80 15.59 -2.03 -6.62
CA GLY A 80 16.26 -1.76 -5.36
C GLY A 80 15.51 -0.79 -4.44
N PHE A 81 14.30 -0.36 -4.82
CA PHE A 81 13.46 0.54 -4.02
C PHE A 81 13.08 -0.07 -2.68
N HIS A 82 12.97 -1.39 -2.59
CA HIS A 82 12.68 -2.09 -1.35
C HIS A 82 13.68 -1.73 -0.21
N SER A 83 14.95 -1.50 -0.54
CA SER A 83 15.99 -1.14 0.44
C SER A 83 16.01 0.35 0.80
N GLN A 84 15.43 1.19 -0.07
CA GLN A 84 15.44 2.65 0.06
C GLN A 84 14.13 3.17 0.67
N LEU A 85 13.03 2.46 0.43
CA LEU A 85 11.71 2.79 0.92
C LEU A 85 11.55 2.27 2.35
N SER A 86 11.49 3.18 3.32
CA SER A 86 11.21 2.85 4.74
C SER A 86 9.72 2.64 5.04
N ALA A 87 8.88 2.54 4.01
CA ALA A 87 7.44 2.41 4.17
C ALA A 87 7.06 1.01 4.65
N ARG A 88 6.06 0.94 5.53
CA ARG A 88 5.43 -0.34 5.89
C ARG A 88 4.37 -0.69 4.86
N ILE A 89 4.47 -1.89 4.29
CA ILE A 89 3.53 -2.37 3.30
C ILE A 89 2.62 -3.40 3.95
N TYR A 90 1.32 -3.14 3.89
CA TYR A 90 0.28 -4.07 4.31
C TYR A 90 -0.46 -4.54 3.06
N ILE A 91 -0.48 -5.85 2.86
CA ILE A 91 -1.35 -6.42 1.84
C ILE A 91 -2.78 -6.38 2.37
N VAL A 92 -3.73 -5.92 1.56
CA VAL A 92 -5.13 -5.78 1.95
C VAL A 92 -5.99 -6.47 0.91
N SER A 93 -6.49 -7.66 1.25
CA SER A 93 -7.19 -8.54 0.30
C SER A 93 -8.64 -8.80 0.69
N SER A 94 -9.51 -9.02 -0.29
CA SER A 94 -10.91 -9.40 -0.09
C SER A 94 -11.09 -10.87 0.30
N SER A 95 -10.09 -11.71 0.11
CA SER A 95 -10.13 -13.14 0.44
C SER A 95 -8.96 -13.54 1.33
N ILE A 96 -9.23 -14.45 2.27
CA ILE A 96 -8.19 -15.09 3.06
C ILE A 96 -7.73 -16.33 2.29
N ASP A 97 -6.74 -16.16 1.41
CA ASP A 97 -6.06 -17.29 0.79
C ASP A 97 -4.78 -17.61 1.56
N LYS A 98 -4.64 -18.86 2.01
CA LYS A 98 -3.45 -19.30 2.74
C LYS A 98 -2.20 -19.22 1.87
N SER A 99 -2.33 -19.44 0.57
CA SER A 99 -1.21 -19.34 -0.37
C SER A 99 -0.71 -17.91 -0.51
N ASP A 100 -1.61 -16.92 -0.57
CA ASP A 100 -1.26 -15.50 -0.57
C ASP A 100 -0.60 -15.09 0.75
N PHE A 101 -1.11 -15.59 1.88
CA PHE A 101 -0.51 -15.32 3.19
C PHE A 101 0.91 -15.87 3.31
N GLU A 102 1.16 -17.10 2.87
CA GLU A 102 2.52 -17.67 2.88
C GLU A 102 3.44 -16.97 1.88
N LYS A 103 2.92 -16.55 0.72
CA LYS A 103 3.68 -15.76 -0.26
C LYS A 103 4.02 -14.37 0.29
N ALA A 104 3.12 -13.71 1.00
CA ALA A 104 3.36 -12.40 1.62
C ALA A 104 4.60 -12.42 2.53
N LYS A 105 4.76 -13.50 3.32
CA LYS A 105 5.90 -13.67 4.23
C LYS A 105 7.25 -13.81 3.55
N THR A 106 7.30 -14.10 2.24
CA THR A 106 8.57 -14.18 1.51
C THR A 106 9.11 -12.82 1.10
N TYR A 107 8.35 -11.74 1.30
CA TYR A 107 8.75 -10.37 1.01
C TYR A 107 9.14 -9.65 2.30
N ASP A 108 10.41 -9.29 2.46
CA ASP A 108 10.93 -8.63 3.66
C ASP A 108 10.23 -7.29 3.98
N ASN A 109 9.69 -6.63 2.94
CA ASN A 109 9.04 -5.34 3.03
C ASN A 109 7.54 -5.41 3.39
N VAL A 110 6.95 -6.61 3.36
CA VAL A 110 5.55 -6.80 3.71
C VAL A 110 5.45 -7.00 5.22
N SER A 111 4.79 -6.07 5.89
CA SER A 111 4.65 -6.04 7.34
C SER A 111 3.52 -6.94 7.84
N ASP A 112 2.38 -6.98 7.13
CA ASP A 112 1.24 -7.82 7.50
C ASP A 112 0.28 -8.06 6.32
N TYR A 113 -0.62 -9.02 6.50
CA TYR A 113 -1.71 -9.34 5.58
C TYR A 113 -3.05 -9.09 6.26
N LEU A 114 -3.86 -8.20 5.68
CA LEU A 114 -5.12 -7.71 6.22
C LEU A 114 -6.29 -8.11 5.33
N VAL A 115 -7.46 -8.23 5.95
CA VAL A 115 -8.69 -8.64 5.29
C VAL A 115 -9.63 -7.46 5.16
N LYS A 116 -10.17 -7.23 3.95
CA LYS A 116 -11.17 -6.20 3.71
C LYS A 116 -12.56 -6.61 4.29
N PRO A 117 -13.39 -5.63 4.69
CA PRO A 117 -13.07 -4.22 4.84
C PRO A 117 -12.31 -3.96 6.14
N LEU A 118 -11.32 -3.05 6.09
CA LEU A 118 -10.62 -2.61 7.30
C LEU A 118 -11.58 -1.88 8.25
N SER A 119 -11.54 -2.27 9.52
CA SER A 119 -12.30 -1.64 10.59
C SER A 119 -11.59 -0.40 11.12
N LYS A 120 -12.29 0.47 11.85
CA LYS A 120 -11.68 1.64 12.50
C LYS A 120 -10.50 1.26 13.40
N SER A 121 -10.60 0.15 14.12
CA SER A 121 -9.53 -0.38 14.96
C SER A 121 -8.30 -0.82 14.17
N ASP A 122 -8.47 -1.30 12.94
CA ASP A 122 -7.34 -1.66 12.07
C ASP A 122 -6.55 -0.40 11.68
N PHE A 123 -7.25 0.68 11.32
CA PHE A 123 -6.58 1.96 11.02
C PHE A 123 -5.80 2.50 12.21
N GLU A 124 -6.36 2.45 13.42
CA GLU A 124 -5.68 2.86 14.65
C GLU A 124 -4.41 2.02 14.90
N LYS A 125 -4.47 0.71 14.62
CA LYS A 125 -3.34 -0.20 14.82
C LYS A 125 -2.24 -0.03 13.77
N TYR A 126 -2.59 0.08 12.50
CA TYR A 126 -1.62 0.02 11.39
C TYR A 126 -1.13 1.39 10.90
N LEU A 127 -1.78 2.50 11.27
CA LEU A 127 -1.32 3.84 10.92
C LEU A 127 -0.50 4.55 12.02
N ILE A 128 -0.57 4.09 13.27
CA ILE A 128 0.02 4.79 14.44
C ILE A 128 1.20 4.00 15.06
N ALA A 129 1.37 2.73 14.74
CA ALA A 129 2.42 1.88 15.29
C ALA A 129 3.83 2.27 14.83
#